data_AF-A0A9X2BJE2-F1
#
_entry.id   AF-A0A9X2BJE2-F1
#
_cell.length_a   1.000
_cell.length_b   1.000
_cell.length_c   1.000
_cell.angle_alpha   90.00
_cell.angle_beta   90.00
_cell.angle_gamma   90.00
#
_symmetry.space_group_name_H-M   'P 1'
#
loop_
_entity.id
_entity.type
_entity.pdbx_description
1 polymer ?
#
loop_
_entity_poly.entity_id
_entity_poly.type
_entity_poly.pdbx_seq_one_letter_code
_entity_poly.pdbx_strand_id
1 'polypeptide(L)'
;MLAVTTEDTKRILQEGEGAYLITFAGEWYKKWFNLAKDCMRSGMSKEEFREAMDPESETASIFYTTFSEQEASVAIFLKRRV
;
A
#
# COMPACT_ATOMS: atom_id res chain seq x y z
N MET A 1 4.28 20.81 -9.34
CA MET A 1 3.87 19.46 -8.91
C MET A 1 5.10 18.58 -9.02
N LEU A 2 5.65 18.14 -7.89
CA LEU A 2 6.75 17.18 -7.84
C LEU A 2 6.15 15.77 -7.92
N ALA A 3 6.65 14.96 -8.85
CA ALA A 3 6.31 13.54 -8.98
C ALA A 3 7.58 12.74 -8.71
N VAL A 4 7.53 11.81 -7.77
CA VAL A 4 8.68 10.99 -7.38
C VAL A 4 8.34 9.53 -7.62
N THR A 5 9.29 8.81 -8.19
CA THR A 5 9.22 7.36 -8.34
C THR A 5 9.59 6.74 -7.00
N THR A 6 8.68 5.98 -6.40
CA THR A 6 8.96 5.20 -5.19
C THR A 6 10.08 4.19 -5.47
N GLU A 7 11.08 4.12 -4.59
CA GLU A 7 12.26 3.28 -4.85
C GLU A 7 11.95 1.79 -4.83
N ASP A 8 11.10 1.39 -3.89
CA ASP A 8 10.67 0.02 -3.60
C ASP A 8 9.78 -0.54 -4.71
N THR A 9 8.86 0.29 -5.20
CA THR A 9 7.73 -0.15 -5.99
C THR A 9 7.69 0.43 -7.40
N LYS A 10 8.62 1.33 -7.71
CA LYS A 10 8.76 2.03 -8.99
C LYS A 10 7.49 2.74 -9.45
N ARG A 11 6.61 3.06 -8.52
CA ARG A 11 5.36 3.76 -8.80
C ARG A 11 5.60 5.26 -8.74
N ILE A 12 5.07 5.98 -9.71
CA ILE A 12 5.10 7.43 -9.70
C ILE A 12 3.95 7.92 -8.82
N LEU A 13 4.29 8.59 -7.72
CA LEU A 13 3.33 9.26 -6.84
C LEU A 13 3.56 10.77 -6.88
N GLN A 14 2.47 11.53 -6.82
CA GLN A 14 2.54 12.98 -6.62
C GLN A 14 2.65 13.31 -5.13
N GLU A 15 3.18 14.49 -4.82
CA GLU A 15 3.17 15.04 -3.47
C GLU A 15 1.74 15.02 -2.88
N GLY A 16 1.59 14.42 -1.70
CA GLY A 16 0.28 14.22 -1.05
C GLY A 16 -0.53 13.00 -1.54
N GLU A 17 -0.05 12.24 -2.53
CA GLU A 17 -0.66 10.97 -2.92
C GLU A 17 -0.14 9.79 -2.09
N GLY A 18 -1.00 8.79 -1.93
CA GLY A 18 -0.66 7.47 -1.44
C GLY A 18 -1.38 6.39 -2.23
N ALA A 19 -0.83 5.18 -2.19
CA ALA A 19 -1.40 4.03 -2.88
C ALA A 19 -1.20 2.76 -2.06
N TYR A 20 -2.17 1.86 -2.17
CA TYR A 20 -2.08 0.51 -1.65
C TYR A 20 -1.57 -0.43 -2.73
N LEU A 21 -0.69 -1.36 -2.37
CA LEU A 21 -0.14 -2.41 -3.19
C LEU A 21 -0.53 -3.77 -2.63
N ILE A 22 -1.09 -4.63 -3.46
CA ILE A 22 -1.17 -6.08 -3.18
C ILE A 22 0.08 -6.73 -3.80
N THR A 23 1.03 -7.17 -2.99
CA THR A 23 2.35 -7.60 -3.49
C THR A 23 2.30 -8.86 -4.34
N PHE A 24 1.48 -9.85 -3.97
CA PHE A 24 1.37 -11.10 -4.74
C PHE A 24 0.68 -10.91 -6.10
N ALA A 25 -0.19 -9.91 -6.23
CA ALA A 25 -0.95 -9.63 -7.45
C ALA A 25 -0.32 -8.51 -8.30
N GLY A 26 0.59 -7.72 -7.73
CA GLY A 26 1.14 -6.53 -8.38
C GLY A 26 0.10 -5.43 -8.62
N GLU A 27 -1.03 -5.48 -7.91
CA GLU A 27 -2.17 -4.58 -8.11
C GLU A 27 -2.11 -3.36 -7.20
N TRP A 28 -2.64 -2.25 -7.70
CA TRP A 28 -2.54 -0.96 -7.06
C TRP A 28 -3.87 -0.25 -6.89
N TYR A 29 -4.08 0.31 -5.71
CA TYR A 29 -5.32 0.98 -5.35
C TYR A 29 -5.04 2.35 -4.78
N LYS A 30 -5.67 3.39 -5.33
CA LYS A 30 -5.58 4.76 -4.77
C LYS A 30 -6.42 4.95 -3.52
N LYS A 31 -7.46 4.14 -3.35
CA LYS A 31 -8.44 4.28 -2.27
C LYS A 31 -8.64 2.94 -1.58
N TRP A 32 -8.59 2.96 -0.25
CA TRP A 32 -8.70 1.75 0.57
C TRP A 32 -10.00 0.97 0.32
N PHE A 33 -11.12 1.67 0.06
CA PHE A 33 -12.41 1.00 -0.12
C PHE A 33 -12.48 0.20 -1.43
N ASN A 34 -11.75 0.62 -2.47
CA ASN A 34 -11.69 -0.14 -3.73
C ASN A 34 -10.91 -1.43 -3.54
N LEU A 35 -9.76 -1.34 -2.86
CA LEU A 35 -8.96 -2.49 -2.44
C LEU A 35 -9.82 -3.49 -1.65
N ALA A 36 -10.46 -3.02 -0.58
CA ALA A 36 -11.29 -3.87 0.27
C ALA A 36 -12.43 -4.54 -0.51
N LYS A 37 -13.08 -3.80 -1.43
CA LYS A 37 -14.15 -4.33 -2.26
C LYS A 37 -13.65 -5.42 -3.21
N ASP A 38 -12.49 -5.25 -3.82
CA ASP A 38 -11.93 -6.22 -4.75
C ASP A 38 -11.46 -7.49 -4.03
N CYS A 39 -10.81 -7.37 -2.86
CA CYS A 39 -10.46 -8.52 -2.02
C CYS A 39 -11.71 -9.30 -1.57
N MET A 40 -12.76 -8.61 -1.11
CA MET A 40 -14.01 -9.28 -0.72
C MET A 40 -14.69 -9.95 -1.92
N ARG A 41 -14.63 -9.34 -3.11
CA ARG A 41 -15.19 -9.91 -4.34
C ARG A 41 -14.41 -11.15 -4.82
N SER A 42 -13.11 -11.22 -4.54
CA SER A 42 -12.29 -12.41 -4.82
C SER A 42 -12.47 -13.53 -3.79
N GLY A 43 -13.36 -13.37 -2.82
CA GLY A 43 -13.67 -14.38 -1.81
C GLY A 43 -12.86 -14.29 -0.53
N MET A 44 -12.04 -13.24 -0.36
CA MET A 44 -11.31 -12.99 0.89
C MET A 44 -12.28 -12.59 2.00
N SER A 45 -12.17 -13.24 3.15
CA SER A 45 -12.89 -12.86 4.37
C SER A 45 -12.38 -11.55 4.95
N LYS A 46 -13.14 -10.97 5.89
CA LYS A 46 -12.71 -9.74 6.58
C LYS A 46 -11.49 -9.97 7.46
N GLU A 47 -11.40 -11.16 8.03
CA GLU A 47 -10.31 -11.59 8.91
C GLU A 47 -9.03 -11.77 8.09
N GLU A 48 -9.07 -12.50 6.98
CA GLU A 48 -7.93 -12.63 6.06
C GLU A 48 -7.49 -11.27 5.51
N PHE A 49 -8.42 -10.37 5.20
CA PHE A 49 -8.08 -9.03 4.74
C PHE A 49 -7.36 -8.20 5.82
N ARG A 50 -7.78 -8.33 7.09
CA ARG A 50 -7.10 -7.68 8.22
C ARG A 50 -5.70 -8.24 8.42
N GLU A 51 -5.54 -9.55 8.39
CA GLU A 51 -4.24 -10.21 8.50
C GLU A 51 -3.32 -9.83 7.33
N ALA A 52 -3.85 -9.77 6.11
CA ALA A 52 -3.08 -9.37 4.93
C ALA A 52 -2.59 -7.90 4.99
N MET A 53 -3.29 -7.05 5.75
CA MET A 53 -2.91 -5.67 6.01
C MET A 53 -2.04 -5.47 7.26
N ASP A 54 -1.97 -6.47 8.15
CA ASP A 54 -1.20 -6.38 9.38
C ASP A 54 0.29 -6.63 9.08
N PRO A 55 1.17 -5.63 9.22
CA PRO A 55 2.59 -5.80 8.93
C PRO A 55 3.31 -6.75 9.91
N GLU A 56 2.68 -7.13 11.02
CA GLU A 56 3.21 -8.11 11.97
C GLU A 56 2.68 -9.54 11.69
N SER A 57 1.73 -9.67 10.76
CA SER A 57 1.27 -10.97 10.29
C SER A 57 2.31 -11.62 9.38
N GLU A 58 2.47 -12.94 9.51
CA GLU A 58 3.26 -13.74 8.57
C GLU A 58 2.65 -13.74 7.15
N THR A 59 1.36 -13.42 7.02
CA THR A 59 0.61 -13.38 5.75
C THR A 59 0.45 -11.96 5.18
N ALA A 60 1.17 -10.98 5.75
CA ALA A 60 1.16 -9.59 5.31
C ALA A 60 1.48 -9.49 3.80
N SER A 61 0.53 -8.96 3.04
CA SER A 61 0.64 -8.90 1.58
C SER A 61 0.04 -7.63 0.97
N ILE A 62 -0.56 -6.77 1.79
CA ILE A 62 -1.14 -5.50 1.39
C ILE A 62 -0.40 -4.38 2.12
N PHE A 63 0.20 -3.48 1.35
CA PHE A 63 1.02 -2.40 1.88
C PHE A 63 0.55 -1.05 1.38
N TYR A 64 0.76 -0.02 2.19
CA TYR A 64 0.46 1.37 1.82
C TYR A 64 1.76 2.14 1.68
N THR A 65 1.91 2.86 0.57
CA THR A 65 3.07 3.70 0.28
C THR A 65 2.61 5.12 -0.02
N THR A 66 3.40 6.11 0.43
CA THR A 66 3.11 7.55 0.33
C THR A 66 4.35 8.32 -0.03
N PHE A 67 4.15 9.53 -0.54
CA PHE A 67 5.21 10.52 -0.65
C PHE A 67 5.80 10.87 0.73
N SER A 68 7.11 10.70 0.92
CA SER A 68 7.85 11.12 2.11
C SER A 68 8.79 12.26 1.74
N GLU A 69 8.58 13.45 2.32
CA GLU A 69 9.46 14.62 2.11
C GLU A 69 10.79 14.52 2.87
N GLN A 70 10.93 13.60 3.82
CA GLN A 70 12.13 13.49 4.66
C GLN A 70 13.31 12.80 3.94
N GLU A 71 13.04 12.06 2.87
CA GLU A 71 14.04 11.37 2.07
C GLU A 71 13.60 11.42 0.61
N ALA A 72 13.99 12.47 -0.12
CA ALA A 72 13.82 12.53 -1.58
C ALA A 72 14.53 11.39 -2.35
N SER A 73 15.11 10.42 -1.64
CA SER A 73 15.87 9.29 -2.16
C SER A 73 15.55 7.95 -1.46
N VAL A 74 14.55 7.83 -0.59
CA VAL A 74 14.18 6.54 0.03
C VAL A 74 12.69 6.54 0.38
N ALA A 75 11.94 5.59 -0.19
CA ALA A 75 10.56 5.34 0.20
C ALA A 75 10.56 4.56 1.53
N ILE A 76 10.43 5.26 2.66
CA ILE A 76 10.28 4.63 3.96
C ILE A 76 8.90 3.98 4.04
N PHE A 77 8.85 2.67 4.32
CA PHE A 77 7.65 2.03 4.86
C PHE A 77 7.27 2.74 6.17
N LEU A 78 6.23 3.57 6.13
CA LEU A 78 5.64 4.09 7.37
C LEU A 78 4.98 2.92 8.10
N LYS A 79 5.76 2.24 8.94
CA LYS A 79 5.22 1.52 10.08
C LYS A 79 4.46 2.55 10.95
N ARG A 80 3.22 2.21 11.30
CA ARG A 80 2.31 2.85 12.26
C ARG A 80 1.54 4.08 11.78
N ARG A 81 0.22 3.91 11.67
CA ARG A 81 -0.72 4.52 12.63
C ARG A 81 -1.80 3.49 12.99
N VAL A 82 -1.84 3.16 14.27
CA VAL A 82 -3.01 2.59 14.96
C VAL A 82 -4.14 3.61 14.92
#